data_AF-A0A7K0E1F9-F1
#
_entry.id   AF-A0A7K0E1F9-F1
#
_cell.length_a   1.000
_cell.length_b   1.000
_cell.length_c   1.000
_cell.angle_alpha   90.00
_cell.angle_beta   90.00
_cell.angle_gamma   90.00
#
_symmetry.space_group_name_H-M   'P 1'
#
loop_
_entity.id
_entity.type
_entity.pdbx_description
1 polymer ?
#
loop_
_entity_poly.entity_id
_entity_poly.type
_entity_poly.pdbx_seq_one_letter_code
_entity_poly.pdbx_strand_id
1 'polypeptide(L)'
;MSAVVLAGCGSAEEPTGSPTTSQRAAFTTTSHSPAPPPAPLLSRRAGNGEVVQNNGLVGSGALRITNGNSADFAVVVTNQSPSAPQATIYVQGNSEATLNGIDGTYFVYLKSGVDWDPATLGFTRNRNFQKFDDPFDADSDWHITLQPTIGGNASTSDVPAF
;
A
#
# COMPACT_ATOMS: atom_id res chain seq x y z
N MET A 1 -89.48 9.14 4.26
CA MET A 1 -89.30 9.19 2.79
C MET A 1 -88.21 10.22 2.52
N SER A 2 -87.19 9.85 1.74
CA SER A 2 -86.08 10.62 1.11
C SER A 2 -85.62 11.95 1.76
N ALA A 3 -84.38 12.10 2.23
CA ALA A 3 -83.05 12.09 1.57
C ALA A 3 -82.50 13.52 1.48
N VAL A 4 -81.34 13.82 2.10
CA VAL A 4 -80.54 15.05 1.93
C VAL A 4 -79.08 14.73 2.38
N VAL A 5 -78.07 14.67 1.51
CA VAL A 5 -77.08 15.70 1.07
C VAL A 5 -75.70 15.63 1.78
N LEU A 6 -74.68 15.35 0.95
CA LEU A 6 -73.33 15.93 0.78
C LEU A 6 -72.36 16.26 1.94
N ALA A 7 -71.09 15.94 1.63
CA ALA A 7 -69.86 16.75 1.76
C ALA A 7 -69.12 16.86 3.10
N GLY A 8 -67.78 16.89 2.98
CA GLY A 8 -66.98 17.96 3.58
C GLY A 8 -65.89 17.56 4.57
N CYS A 9 -64.66 17.97 4.25
CA CYS A 9 -63.45 17.93 5.07
C CYS A 9 -63.61 18.52 6.48
N GLY A 10 -62.74 18.09 7.41
CA GLY A 10 -62.51 18.81 8.66
C GLY A 10 -61.36 18.21 9.47
N SER A 11 -60.25 18.94 9.55
CA SER A 11 -59.18 18.76 10.53
C SER A 11 -59.68 18.99 11.95
N ALA A 12 -59.16 18.25 12.93
CA ALA A 12 -58.63 18.77 14.21
C ALA A 12 -58.47 17.66 15.25
N GLU A 13 -57.25 17.59 15.78
CA GLU A 13 -56.83 17.41 17.18
C GLU A 13 -57.41 16.31 18.08
N GLU A 14 -56.46 15.65 18.77
CA GLU A 14 -56.62 14.66 19.83
C GLU A 14 -57.61 15.06 20.93
N PRO A 15 -58.14 14.06 21.66
CA PRO A 15 -57.71 14.00 23.04
C PRO A 15 -57.31 12.60 23.52
N THR A 16 -56.26 12.64 24.32
CA THR A 16 -55.72 11.66 25.26
C THR A 16 -56.80 10.78 25.92
N GLY A 17 -56.65 9.47 25.74
CA GLY A 17 -57.43 8.46 26.46
C GLY A 17 -56.90 7.05 26.21
N SER A 18 -55.92 6.62 27.00
CA SER A 18 -55.53 5.21 27.04
C SER A 18 -56.61 4.38 27.74
N PRO A 19 -56.93 3.19 27.20
CA PRO A 19 -56.96 2.04 28.10
C PRO A 19 -56.07 0.89 27.60
N THR A 20 -55.37 0.32 28.57
CA THR A 20 -54.53 -0.87 28.58
C THR A 20 -55.00 -2.00 27.67
N THR A 21 -54.16 -2.40 26.72
CA THR A 21 -54.12 -3.76 26.16
C THR A 21 -52.75 -4.36 26.46
N SER A 22 -52.71 -5.29 27.40
CA SER A 22 -51.54 -6.12 27.68
C SER A 22 -51.34 -7.12 26.54
N GLN A 23 -50.66 -6.71 25.49
CA GLN A 23 -50.00 -7.64 24.57
C GLN A 23 -48.55 -7.81 24.99
N ARG A 24 -48.24 -9.00 25.52
CA ARG A 24 -46.89 -9.43 25.83
C ARG A 24 -46.17 -9.67 24.51
N ALA A 25 -45.60 -8.61 23.93
CA ALA A 25 -44.66 -8.74 22.84
C ALA A 25 -43.43 -9.48 23.40
N ALA A 26 -43.17 -10.69 22.88
CA ALA A 26 -41.91 -11.36 23.13
C ALA A 26 -40.82 -10.54 22.43
N PHE A 27 -40.11 -9.72 23.20
CA PHE A 27 -38.88 -9.10 22.73
C PHE A 27 -37.85 -10.21 22.57
N THR A 28 -37.67 -10.70 21.34
CA THR A 28 -36.44 -11.41 20.97
C THR A 28 -35.34 -10.37 20.97
N THR A 29 -34.73 -10.14 22.14
CA THR A 29 -33.48 -9.40 22.24
C THR A 29 -32.41 -10.27 21.60
N THR A 30 -32.25 -10.15 20.29
CA THR A 30 -31.02 -10.59 19.63
C THR A 30 -29.90 -9.75 20.24
N SER A 31 -29.15 -10.37 21.15
CA SER A 31 -27.94 -9.80 21.73
C SER A 31 -26.92 -9.60 20.61
N HIS A 32 -26.96 -8.47 19.93
CA HIS A 32 -25.92 -8.09 18.98
C HIS A 32 -24.76 -7.53 19.80
N SER A 33 -23.89 -8.45 20.25
CA SER A 33 -22.62 -8.07 20.83
C SER A 33 -21.85 -7.28 19.76
N PRO A 34 -21.34 -6.07 20.04
CA PRO A 34 -20.53 -5.35 19.09
C PRO A 34 -19.37 -6.25 18.67
N ALA A 35 -19.19 -6.45 17.36
CA ALA A 35 -18.02 -7.15 16.87
C ALA A 35 -16.78 -6.43 17.43
N PRO A 36 -15.78 -7.17 17.96
CA PRO A 36 -14.55 -6.54 18.40
C PRO A 36 -13.97 -5.71 17.24
N PRO A 37 -13.41 -4.52 17.52
CA PRO A 37 -12.82 -3.70 16.49
C PRO A 37 -11.78 -4.52 15.70
N PRO A 38 -11.69 -4.32 14.38
CA PRO A 38 -10.69 -5.01 13.56
C PRO A 38 -9.30 -4.85 14.20
N ALA A 39 -8.53 -5.94 14.28
CA ALA A 39 -7.16 -5.86 14.74
C ALA A 39 -6.37 -4.86 13.88
N PRO A 40 -5.46 -4.06 14.47
CA PRO A 40 -4.63 -3.16 13.69
C PRO A 40 -3.87 -3.93 12.62
N LEU A 41 -3.97 -3.47 11.37
CA LEU A 41 -3.16 -3.99 10.26
C LEU A 41 -1.70 -3.56 10.48
N LEU A 42 -0.93 -4.38 11.20
CA LEU A 42 0.51 -4.22 11.25
C LEU A 42 1.05 -4.34 9.82
N SER A 43 1.83 -3.35 9.40
CA SER A 43 2.48 -3.37 8.09
C SER A 43 3.93 -3.78 8.31
N ARG A 44 4.25 -5.01 7.89
CA ARG A 44 5.61 -5.55 7.99
C ARG A 44 6.56 -4.74 7.11
N ARG A 45 7.81 -4.62 7.56
CA ARG A 45 8.91 -3.92 6.88
C ARG A 45 10.20 -4.69 7.13
N ALA A 46 11.13 -4.68 6.18
CA ALA A 46 12.51 -5.15 6.40
C ALA A 46 13.37 -4.03 7.00
N GLY A 47 14.58 -4.38 7.45
CA GLY A 47 15.56 -3.40 7.92
C GLY A 47 15.97 -2.44 6.81
N ASN A 48 16.21 -1.17 7.15
CA ASN A 48 16.76 -0.22 6.17
C ASN A 48 18.17 -0.67 5.75
N GLY A 49 18.41 -0.77 4.45
CA GLY A 49 19.66 -1.26 3.87
C GLY A 49 19.83 -2.78 3.93
N GLU A 50 18.80 -3.53 4.33
CA GLU A 50 18.86 -4.99 4.33
C GLU A 50 18.94 -5.52 2.89
N VAL A 51 20.00 -6.26 2.58
CA VAL A 51 20.16 -6.95 1.30
C VAL A 51 19.39 -8.27 1.36
N VAL A 52 18.11 -8.21 1.00
CA VAL A 52 17.15 -9.33 1.07
C VAL A 52 17.40 -10.41 0.02
N GLN A 53 18.21 -10.12 -1.00
CA GLN A 53 18.67 -11.08 -1.99
C GLN A 53 20.06 -10.67 -2.52
N ASN A 54 20.98 -11.63 -2.62
CA ASN A 54 22.30 -11.44 -3.22
C ASN A 54 22.70 -12.69 -4.00
N ASN A 55 22.80 -12.57 -5.33
CA ASN A 55 23.04 -13.67 -6.27
C ASN A 55 24.33 -13.50 -7.09
N GLY A 56 25.09 -12.41 -6.93
CA GLY A 56 26.25 -12.18 -7.80
C GLY A 56 26.93 -10.82 -7.73
N LEU A 57 26.88 -10.14 -6.59
CA LEU A 57 27.63 -8.91 -6.39
C LEU A 57 29.13 -9.24 -6.23
N VAL A 58 29.95 -8.83 -7.20
CA VAL A 58 31.39 -9.14 -7.26
C VAL A 58 32.28 -7.91 -7.46
N GLY A 59 31.67 -6.73 -7.59
CA GLY A 59 32.37 -5.47 -7.85
C GLY A 59 33.04 -4.85 -6.62
N SER A 60 33.82 -3.79 -6.85
CA SER A 60 34.38 -2.96 -5.76
C SER A 60 33.62 -1.66 -5.52
N GLY A 61 32.63 -1.35 -6.36
CA GLY A 61 31.81 -0.15 -6.25
C GLY A 61 30.71 -0.26 -5.20
N ALA A 62 30.11 0.89 -4.90
CA ALA A 62 29.03 1.02 -3.91
C ALA A 62 27.93 1.92 -4.45
N LEU A 63 26.73 1.35 -4.63
CA LEU A 63 25.53 2.07 -5.03
C LEU A 63 24.90 2.73 -3.80
N ARG A 64 24.93 4.06 -3.77
CA ARG A 64 24.27 4.86 -2.73
C ARG A 64 22.84 5.16 -3.15
N ILE A 65 21.88 4.88 -2.27
CA ILE A 65 20.46 5.05 -2.54
C ILE A 65 19.88 5.99 -1.50
N THR A 66 19.34 7.12 -1.93
CA THR A 66 18.61 8.06 -1.07
C THR A 66 17.13 7.99 -1.40
N ASN A 67 16.31 7.53 -0.45
CA ASN A 67 14.86 7.50 -0.60
C ASN A 67 14.22 8.71 0.08
N GLY A 68 13.90 9.73 -0.72
CA GLY A 68 13.19 10.93 -0.28
C GLY A 68 11.66 10.80 -0.28
N ASN A 69 11.13 9.61 -0.58
CA ASN A 69 9.69 9.34 -0.48
C ASN A 69 9.33 8.86 0.93
N SER A 70 8.06 9.01 1.31
CA SER A 70 7.53 8.34 2.51
C SER A 70 7.32 6.84 2.33
N ALA A 71 7.25 6.37 1.08
CA ALA A 71 7.07 4.96 0.75
C ALA A 71 8.39 4.17 0.84
N ASP A 72 8.25 2.88 1.14
CA ASP A 72 9.38 1.94 1.11
C ASP A 72 9.59 1.39 -0.30
N PHE A 73 10.84 1.06 -0.59
CA PHE A 73 11.22 0.42 -1.83
C PHE A 73 12.04 -0.84 -1.58
N ALA A 74 11.74 -1.89 -2.35
CA ALA A 74 12.74 -2.91 -2.66
C ALA A 74 13.38 -2.52 -3.99
N VAL A 75 14.68 -2.21 -3.93
CA VAL A 75 15.49 -1.80 -5.07
C VAL A 75 16.17 -3.04 -5.62
N VAL A 76 15.80 -3.38 -6.85
CA VAL A 76 16.23 -4.60 -7.55
C VAL A 76 17.24 -4.20 -8.60
N VAL A 77 18.46 -4.70 -8.47
CA VAL A 77 19.58 -4.39 -9.35
C VAL A 77 19.84 -5.59 -10.24
N THR A 78 19.83 -5.37 -11.56
CA THR A 78 20.07 -6.42 -12.56
C THR A 78 20.89 -5.94 -13.75
N ASN A 79 21.69 -6.80 -14.37
CA ASN A 79 22.33 -6.52 -15.67
C ASN A 79 21.57 -7.11 -16.87
N GLN A 80 20.47 -7.83 -16.62
CA GLN A 80 19.72 -8.57 -17.65
C GLN A 80 18.22 -8.34 -17.51
N SER A 81 17.61 -8.91 -16.47
CA SER A 81 16.16 -8.98 -16.30
C SER A 81 15.80 -9.00 -14.81
N PRO A 82 14.70 -8.35 -14.40
CA PRO A 82 14.30 -8.30 -13.00
C PRO A 82 13.89 -9.65 -12.41
N SER A 83 13.66 -10.68 -13.24
CA SER A 83 13.45 -12.07 -12.80
C SER A 83 14.74 -12.80 -12.39
N ALA A 84 15.90 -12.26 -12.75
CA ALA A 84 17.23 -12.78 -12.39
C ALA A 84 18.10 -11.64 -11.85
N PRO A 85 17.77 -11.07 -10.68
CA PRO A 85 18.50 -9.95 -10.12
C PRO A 85 19.85 -10.39 -9.57
N GLN A 86 20.85 -9.49 -9.66
CA GLN A 86 22.11 -9.64 -8.94
C GLN A 86 21.91 -9.40 -7.46
N ALA A 87 21.08 -8.42 -7.10
CA ALA A 87 20.71 -8.17 -5.72
C ALA A 87 19.38 -7.43 -5.60
N THR A 88 18.78 -7.58 -4.42
CA THR A 88 17.66 -6.76 -3.97
C THR A 88 18.00 -6.18 -2.60
N ILE A 89 17.92 -4.86 -2.45
CA ILE A 89 18.11 -4.15 -1.19
C ILE A 89 16.83 -3.43 -0.79
N TYR A 90 16.47 -3.52 0.49
CA TYR A 90 15.31 -2.83 1.04
C TYR A 90 15.71 -1.45 1.55
N VAL A 91 14.97 -0.42 1.13
CA VAL A 91 15.24 0.98 1.48
C VAL A 91 13.96 1.60 2.04
N GLN A 92 14.04 2.01 3.29
CA GLN A 92 12.91 2.59 4.00
C GLN A 92 12.60 4.01 3.48
N GLY A 93 11.35 4.44 3.61
CA GLY A 93 10.96 5.84 3.38
C GLY A 93 11.81 6.83 4.18
N ASN A 94 12.12 7.98 3.59
CA ASN A 94 12.93 9.06 4.17
C ASN A 94 14.29 8.58 4.73
N SER A 95 14.90 7.58 4.09
CA SER A 95 16.12 6.93 4.57
C SER A 95 17.13 6.74 3.44
N GLU A 96 18.38 6.46 3.81
CA GLU A 96 19.45 6.15 2.86
C GLU A 96 19.99 4.73 3.09
N ALA A 97 20.45 4.09 2.03
CA ALA A 97 21.06 2.78 2.07
C ALA A 97 22.25 2.72 1.10
N THR A 98 23.14 1.75 1.29
CA THR A 98 24.27 1.52 0.39
C THR A 98 24.35 0.04 0.05
N LEU A 99 24.37 -0.27 -1.25
CA LEU A 99 24.59 -1.60 -1.78
C LEU A 99 26.02 -1.70 -2.31
N ASN A 100 26.87 -2.44 -1.59
CA ASN A 100 28.25 -2.68 -2.00
C ASN A 100 28.33 -3.83 -3.01
N GLY A 101 29.43 -3.92 -3.76
CA GLY A 101 29.68 -5.04 -4.66
C GLY A 101 29.22 -4.81 -6.10
N ILE A 102 29.04 -3.54 -6.48
CA ILE A 102 28.54 -3.12 -7.79
C ILE A 102 29.73 -2.87 -8.72
N ASP A 103 29.66 -3.42 -9.93
CA ASP A 103 30.63 -3.16 -11.01
C ASP A 103 30.01 -3.41 -12.38
N GLY A 104 30.37 -2.58 -13.36
CA GLY A 104 29.77 -2.52 -14.69
C GLY A 104 28.43 -1.77 -14.75
N THR A 105 27.63 -2.10 -15.75
CA THR A 105 26.35 -1.44 -16.05
C THR A 105 25.18 -2.23 -15.48
N TYR A 106 24.26 -1.56 -14.79
CA TYR A 106 23.05 -2.16 -14.22
C TYR A 106 21.79 -1.38 -14.58
N PHE A 107 20.69 -2.11 -14.70
CA PHE A 107 19.34 -1.58 -14.63
C PHE A 107 18.82 -1.68 -13.20
N VAL A 108 18.02 -0.70 -12.81
CA VAL A 108 17.37 -0.65 -11.50
C VAL A 108 15.86 -0.69 -11.69
N TYR A 109 15.26 -1.65 -11.00
CA TYR A 109 13.82 -1.81 -10.88
C TYR A 109 13.41 -1.55 -9.44
N LEU A 110 12.19 -1.04 -9.27
CA LEU A 110 11.64 -0.62 -8.00
C LEU A 110 10.36 -1.38 -7.75
N LYS A 111 10.24 -2.00 -6.58
CA LYS A 111 8.96 -2.43 -6.02
C LYS A 111 8.64 -1.47 -4.88
N SER A 112 7.42 -0.94 -4.82
CA SER A 112 6.92 -0.22 -3.65
C SER A 112 5.54 -0.73 -3.25
N GLY A 113 5.16 -0.48 -2.01
CA GLY A 113 3.87 -0.88 -1.47
C GLY A 113 3.90 -0.93 0.05
N VAL A 114 2.97 -1.70 0.61
CA VAL A 114 2.80 -1.85 2.06
C VAL A 114 2.79 -3.33 2.42
N ASP A 115 3.27 -3.63 3.63
CA ASP A 115 3.35 -4.98 4.20
C ASP A 115 4.29 -5.88 3.41
N TRP A 116 5.58 -5.67 3.65
CA TRP A 116 6.67 -6.48 3.10
C TRP A 116 6.56 -7.94 3.54
N ASP A 117 6.69 -8.84 2.58
CA ASP A 117 6.76 -10.27 2.79
C ASP A 117 8.14 -10.80 2.36
N PRO A 118 9.01 -11.19 3.32
CA PRO A 118 10.36 -11.65 3.02
C PRO A 118 10.36 -13.00 2.29
N ALA A 119 9.28 -13.79 2.37
CA ALA A 119 9.20 -15.08 1.69
C ALA A 119 9.05 -14.92 0.17
N THR A 120 8.36 -13.86 -0.26
CA THR A 120 8.13 -13.55 -1.68
C THR A 120 8.97 -12.40 -2.20
N LEU A 121 9.79 -11.77 -1.33
CA LEU A 121 10.60 -10.60 -1.64
C LEU A 121 9.76 -9.48 -2.29
N GLY A 122 8.56 -9.23 -1.73
CA GLY A 122 7.61 -8.28 -2.29
C GLY A 122 6.66 -7.68 -1.27
N PHE A 123 5.96 -6.63 -1.68
CA PHE A 123 4.86 -6.04 -0.90
C PHE A 123 3.56 -6.78 -1.20
N THR A 124 2.68 -6.93 -0.20
CA THR A 124 1.40 -7.64 -0.38
C THR A 124 0.25 -6.70 -0.74
N ARG A 125 0.38 -5.40 -0.48
CA ARG A 125 -0.67 -4.39 -0.67
C ARG A 125 -0.14 -3.13 -1.35
N ASN A 126 -1.02 -2.41 -2.05
CA ASN A 126 -0.75 -1.14 -2.75
C ASN A 126 0.53 -1.18 -3.60
N ARG A 127 0.69 -2.26 -4.37
CA ARG A 127 1.93 -2.58 -5.07
C ARG A 127 2.10 -1.69 -6.29
N ASN A 128 3.28 -1.11 -6.45
CA ASN A 128 3.70 -0.42 -7.67
C ASN A 128 5.06 -0.96 -8.13
N PHE A 129 5.27 -0.99 -9.45
CA PHE A 129 6.47 -1.53 -10.07
C PHE A 129 6.97 -0.57 -11.13
N GLN A 130 8.23 -0.17 -11.02
CA GLN A 130 8.82 0.83 -11.89
C GLN A 130 10.24 0.42 -12.27
N LYS A 131 10.77 1.04 -13.32
CA LYS A 131 12.15 0.88 -13.76
C LYS A 131 12.72 2.25 -14.08
N PHE A 132 13.98 2.47 -13.76
CA PHE A 132 14.75 3.56 -14.34
C PHE A 132 14.90 3.35 -15.86
N ASP A 133 14.65 4.41 -16.61
CA ASP A 133 14.72 4.35 -18.07
C ASP A 133 16.17 4.12 -18.52
N ASP A 134 17.09 4.85 -17.90
CA ASP A 134 18.52 4.77 -18.15
C ASP A 134 19.22 3.75 -17.24
N PRO A 135 20.24 3.04 -17.74
CA PRO A 135 21.12 2.24 -16.92
C PRO A 135 22.05 3.10 -16.06
N PHE A 136 22.61 2.49 -15.01
CA PHE A 136 23.63 3.07 -14.14
C PHE A 136 24.97 2.37 -14.35
N ASP A 137 26.05 3.14 -14.35
CA ASP A 137 27.42 2.67 -14.48
C ASP A 137 28.38 3.54 -13.64
N ALA A 138 29.69 3.35 -13.84
CA ALA A 138 30.73 4.11 -13.14
C ALA A 138 30.69 5.61 -13.44
N ASP A 139 30.18 6.03 -14.60
CA ASP A 139 30.08 7.44 -14.97
C ASP A 139 28.92 8.15 -14.25
N SER A 140 28.05 7.38 -13.58
CA SER A 140 26.92 7.88 -12.79
C SER A 140 27.28 8.17 -11.31
N ASP A 141 28.57 8.13 -10.94
CA ASP A 141 29.09 8.21 -9.57
C ASP A 141 28.44 7.20 -8.59
N TRP A 142 27.80 6.15 -9.11
CA TRP A 142 27.02 5.15 -8.37
C TRP A 142 26.06 5.73 -7.32
N HIS A 143 25.38 6.84 -7.64
CA HIS A 143 24.38 7.46 -6.76
C HIS A 143 22.98 7.50 -7.39
N ILE A 144 21.99 6.97 -6.66
CA ILE A 144 20.57 7.00 -7.02
C ILE A 144 19.81 7.78 -5.95
N THR A 145 18.98 8.72 -6.39
CA THR A 145 18.00 9.39 -5.55
C THR A 145 16.61 8.97 -6.00
N LEU A 146 15.75 8.52 -5.07
CA LEU A 146 14.33 8.26 -5.28
C LEU A 146 13.55 9.47 -4.71
N GLN A 147 13.09 10.39 -5.56
CA GLN A 147 12.36 11.60 -5.11
C GLN A 147 10.83 11.46 -5.29
N PRO A 148 10.00 12.35 -4.69
CA PRO A 148 8.53 12.30 -4.71
C PRO A 148 7.87 12.36 -6.09
N THR A 149 8.53 12.95 -7.08
CA THR A 149 8.25 12.68 -8.49
C THR A 149 8.98 11.41 -8.85
N ILE A 150 8.23 10.32 -9.04
CA ILE A 150 8.65 9.03 -9.62
C ILE A 150 9.96 9.19 -10.42
N GLY A 151 11.08 8.75 -9.86
CA GLY A 151 12.40 8.71 -10.51
C GLY A 151 13.54 9.55 -9.94
N GLY A 152 13.34 10.56 -9.09
CA GLY A 152 14.47 11.37 -8.62
C GLY A 152 15.45 11.81 -9.73
N ASN A 153 16.75 11.51 -9.63
CA ASN A 153 17.75 12.01 -10.58
C ASN A 153 17.64 11.43 -12.01
N ALA A 154 16.73 10.48 -12.27
CA ALA A 154 16.52 9.90 -13.59
C ALA A 154 15.04 9.58 -13.85
N SER A 155 14.64 9.54 -15.12
CA SER A 155 13.26 9.18 -15.50
C SER A 155 12.96 7.72 -15.16
N THR A 156 11.71 7.45 -14.82
CA THR A 156 11.24 6.08 -14.56
C THR A 156 9.93 5.80 -15.27
N SER A 157 9.76 4.54 -15.67
CA SER A 157 8.57 4.02 -16.34
C SER A 157 7.92 2.93 -15.50
N ASP A 158 6.58 2.86 -15.51
CA ASP A 158 5.85 1.76 -14.90
C ASP A 158 6.05 0.47 -15.70
N VAL A 159 6.16 -0.66 -14.99
CA VAL A 159 6.37 -1.98 -15.59
C VAL A 159 5.39 -3.00 -15.03
N PRO A 160 5.14 -4.13 -15.73
CA PRO A 160 4.40 -5.24 -15.15
C PRO A 160 5.04 -5.77 -13.87
N ALA A 161 4.25 -6.42 -13.03
CA ALA A 161 4.76 -7.09 -11.83
C ALA A 161 5.80 -8.18 -12.18
N PHE A 162 6.81 -8.31 -11.33
CA PHE A 162 7.95 -9.22 -11.49
C PHE A 162 8.45 -9.79 -10.15
#